data_AF-A0A6B3VWK9-F1
#
_entry.id   AF-A0A6B3VWK9-F1
#
_cell.length_a   1.000
_cell.length_b   1.000
_cell.length_c   1.000
_cell.angle_alpha   90.00
_cell.angle_beta   90.00
_cell.angle_gamma   90.00
#
_symmetry.space_group_name_H-M   'P 1'
#
loop_
_entity.id
_entity.type
_entity.pdbx_description
1 polymer ?
#
loop_
_entity_poly.entity_id
_entity_poly.type
_entity_poly.pdbx_seq_one_letter_code
_entity_poly.pdbx_strand_id
1 'polypeptide(L)' 'MPQQKLTIVPVTLHTENNNSSSSVPAELSSKPACMIKTAAAEIAFFNGVEEHVIQAIMRELKHW' A
#
# COMPACT_ATOMS: atom_id res chain seq x y z
N MET A 1 12.82 -13.69 -40.77
CA MET A 1 11.97 -14.55 -39.92
C MET A 1 10.66 -14.80 -40.66
N PRO A 2 10.13 -16.03 -40.75
CA PRO A 2 8.87 -16.29 -41.44
C PRO A 2 7.70 -15.67 -40.66
N GLN A 3 6.77 -15.02 -41.37
CA GLN A 3 5.56 -14.44 -40.79
C GLN A 3 4.55 -15.55 -40.51
N GLN A 4 4.69 -16.25 -39.38
CA GLN A 4 3.69 -17.22 -38.95
C GLN A 4 2.41 -16.49 -38.50
N LYS A 5 1.27 -16.89 -39.08
CA LYS A 5 -0.05 -16.38 -38.70
C LYS A 5 -0.35 -16.83 -37.27
N LEU A 6 -0.31 -15.89 -36.32
CA LEU A 6 -0.63 -16.16 -34.92
C LEU A 6 -2.14 -16.29 -34.74
N THR A 7 -2.59 -17.42 -34.21
CA THR A 7 -3.98 -17.64 -33.81
C THR A 7 -4.10 -17.35 -32.32
N ILE A 8 -4.68 -16.21 -31.97
CA ILE A 8 -4.94 -15.84 -30.58
C ILE A 8 -6.35 -16.31 -30.24
N VAL A 9 -6.46 -17.23 -29.29
CA VAL A 9 -7.75 -17.75 -28.82
C VAL A 9 -8.06 -17.12 -27.46
N PRO A 10 -9.22 -16.44 -27.30
CA PRO A 10 -9.61 -15.91 -26.01
C PRO A 10 -9.90 -17.07 -25.05
N VAL A 11 -9.30 -17.00 -23.88
CA VAL A 11 -9.57 -17.93 -22.77
C VAL A 11 -10.11 -17.14 -21.59
N THR A 12 -11.08 -17.72 -20.91
CA THR A 12 -11.58 -17.18 -19.65
C THR A 12 -10.71 -17.73 -18.52
N LEU A 13 -9.95 -16.87 -17.87
CA LEU A 13 -9.18 -17.24 -16.69
C LEU A 13 -10.09 -17.14 -15.46
N HIS A 14 -10.30 -18.26 -14.78
CA HIS A 14 -10.94 -18.23 -13.46
C HIS A 14 -9.94 -17.68 -12.45
N THR A 15 -10.36 -16.68 -11.68
CA THR A 15 -9.56 -16.16 -10.57
C THR A 15 -9.28 -17.31 -9.61
N GLU A 16 -8.00 -17.57 -9.34
CA GLU A 16 -7.63 -18.47 -8.25
C GLU A 16 -8.24 -17.88 -6.97
N ASN A 17 -9.15 -18.62 -6.35
CA ASN A 17 -9.68 -18.27 -5.03
C ASN A 17 -8.58 -18.51 -4.00
N ASN A 18 -7.56 -17.66 -4.05
CA ASN A 18 -6.62 -17.51 -2.97
C ASN A 18 -7.40 -16.85 -1.84
N ASN A 19 -7.77 -17.67 -0.86
CA ASN A 19 -8.23 -17.25 0.45
C ASN A 19 -7.13 -16.46 1.22
N SER A 20 -6.06 -16.01 0.56
CA SER A 20 -5.34 -14.84 1.05
C SER A 20 -6.33 -13.71 0.97
N SER A 21 -6.91 -13.37 2.12
CA SER A 21 -7.60 -12.13 2.34
C SER A 21 -6.86 -11.01 1.62
N SER A 22 -7.28 -10.69 0.40
CA SER A 22 -7.07 -9.37 -0.13
C SER A 22 -7.86 -8.53 0.84
N SER A 23 -7.16 -7.99 1.83
CA SER A 23 -7.63 -6.83 2.54
C SER A 23 -7.79 -5.79 1.43
N VAL A 24 -8.95 -5.81 0.79
CA VAL A 24 -9.53 -4.60 0.20
C VAL A 24 -9.20 -3.55 1.24
N PRO A 25 -8.35 -2.56 0.93
CA PRO A 25 -8.04 -1.53 1.91
C PRO A 25 -9.38 -0.97 2.30
N ALA A 26 -9.83 -1.31 3.52
CA ALA A 26 -11.08 -0.83 4.07
C ALA A 26 -11.03 0.67 3.81
N GLU A 27 -11.97 1.17 2.99
CA GLU A 27 -12.04 2.53 2.43
C GLU A 27 -11.03 3.41 3.15
N LEU A 28 -9.87 3.69 2.52
CA LEU A 28 -8.74 4.40 3.14
C LEU A 28 -9.29 5.37 4.17
N SER A 29 -9.29 4.95 5.45
CA SER A 29 -10.02 5.68 6.46
C SER A 29 -9.47 7.09 6.37
N SER A 30 -10.30 8.07 6.01
CA SER A 30 -9.86 9.47 5.88
C SER A 30 -9.32 10.00 7.21
N LYS A 31 -9.47 9.22 8.29
CA LYS A 31 -8.85 9.44 9.58
C LYS A 31 -7.48 8.75 9.64
N PRO A 32 -6.42 9.51 9.98
CA PRO A 32 -5.10 8.92 10.19
C PRO A 32 -5.11 7.96 11.38
N ALA A 33 -4.30 6.91 11.28
CA ALA A 33 -4.07 5.93 12.34
C ALA A 33 -3.19 6.51 13.46
N CYS A 34 -2.25 7.38 13.11
CA CYS A 34 -1.37 8.07 14.05
C CYS A 34 -1.06 9.47 13.53
N MET A 35 -0.87 10.44 14.41
CA MET A 35 -0.53 11.80 14.05
C MET A 35 0.50 12.35 15.02
N ILE A 36 1.57 12.92 14.49
CA ILE A 36 2.63 13.56 15.25
C ILE A 36 2.51 15.07 15.04
N LYS A 37 2.43 15.82 16.14
CA LYS A 37 2.44 17.28 16.13
C LYS A 37 3.73 17.79 16.74
N THR A 38 4.43 18.65 16.00
CA THR A 38 5.63 19.35 16.44
C THR A 38 5.37 20.86 16.42
N ALA A 39 6.30 21.66 16.94
CA ALA A 39 6.17 23.11 16.91
C ALA A 39 6.12 23.69 15.48
N ALA A 40 6.70 22.99 14.50
CA ALA A 40 6.85 23.46 13.12
C ALA A 40 5.97 22.73 12.10
N ALA A 41 5.51 21.51 12.40
CA ALA A 41 4.81 20.65 11.44
C ALA A 41 3.89 19.62 12.09
N GLU A 42 2.93 19.14 11.29
CA GLU A 42 2.02 18.04 11.60
C GLU A 42 2.21 16.91 10.58
N ILE A 43 2.37 15.68 11.07
CA ILE A 43 2.64 14.48 10.26
C ILE A 43 1.54 13.47 10.54
N ALA A 44 0.83 13.05 9.50
CA ALA A 44 -0.27 12.10 9.58
C ALA A 44 0.11 10.76 8.94
N PHE A 45 -0.04 9.66 9.69
CA PHE A 45 0.16 8.29 9.23
C PHE A 45 -1.18 7.64 8.97
N PHE A 46 -1.35 7.08 7.76
CA PHE A 46 -2.53 6.33 7.37
C PHE A 46 -2.29 4.83 7.48
N ASN A 47 -3.36 4.06 7.37
CA ASN A 47 -3.28 2.61 7.52
C ASN A 47 -2.36 1.99 6.46
N GLY A 48 -1.53 1.01 6.86
CA GLY A 48 -0.55 0.36 5.98
C GLY A 48 0.89 0.85 6.13
N VAL A 49 1.15 1.86 6.98
CA VAL A 49 2.52 2.22 7.37
C VAL A 49 3.00 1.26 8.46
N GLU A 50 4.17 0.65 8.25
CA GLU A 50 4.78 -0.24 9.24
C GLU A 50 5.31 0.53 10.46
N GLU A 51 5.20 -0.09 11.65
CA GLU A 51 5.60 0.54 12.92
C GLU A 51 7.06 1.00 12.92
N HIS A 52 7.96 0.21 12.34
CA HIS A 52 9.39 0.53 12.31
C HIS A 52 9.68 1.83 11.53
N VAL A 53 8.85 2.16 10.53
CA VAL A 53 8.94 3.42 9.77
C VAL A 53 8.56 4.60 10.65
N ILE A 54 7.48 4.48 11.42
CA ILE A 54 7.03 5.51 12.36
C ILE A 54 8.12 5.75 13.43
N GLN A 55 8.68 4.68 13.98
CA GLN A 55 9.77 4.76 14.96
C GLN A 55 11.03 5.43 14.40
N ALA A 56 11.39 5.14 13.15
CA ALA A 56 12.52 5.79 12.48
C ALA A 56 12.29 7.29 12.31
N ILE A 57 11.09 7.69 11.87
CA ILE A 57 10.71 9.10 11.73
C ILE A 57 10.75 9.81 13.09
N MET A 58 10.18 9.21 14.15
CA MET A 58 10.24 9.77 15.50
C MET A 58 11.67 9.95 16.01
N ARG A 59 12.57 9.01 15.71
CA ARG A 59 13.99 9.11 16.08
C ARG A 59 14.67 10.27 15.36
N GLU A 60 14.39 10.46 14.08
CA GLU A 60 14.98 11.54 13.29
C GLU A 60 14.47 12.91 13.76
N LEU A 61 13.15 13.01 14.01
CA LEU A 61 12.52 14.23 14.52
C LEU A 61 13.05 14.68 15.89
N LYS A 62 13.59 13.76 16.70
CA LYS A 62 14.20 14.09 17.99
C LYS A 62 15.49 14.93 17.85
N HIS A 63 16.12 14.90 16.67
CA HIS A 63 17.37 15.62 16.40
C HIS A 63 17.14 16.97 15.68
N TRP A 64 15.89 17.39 15.51
CA TRP A 64 15.46 18.69 15.01
C TRP A 64 15.06 19.61 16.16
#